data_AF-A0A348B3B1-F1
#
_entry.id   AF-A0A348B3B1-F1
#
_cell.length_a   1.000
_cell.length_b   1.000
_cell.length_c   1.000
_cell.angle_alpha   90.00
_cell.angle_beta   90.00
_cell.angle_gamma   90.00
#
_symmetry.space_group_name_H-M   'P 1'
#
loop_
_entity.id
_entity.type
_entity.pdbx_description
1 polymer ?
#
loop_
_entity_poly.entity_id
_entity_poly.type
_entity_poly.pdbx_seq_one_letter_code
_entity_poly.pdbx_strand_id
1 'polypeptide(L)'
;MRMLNKRELAIYLELRRKFGYLPFNIGDALSHMRPYFSPKVVLSVLRYLIKSGLVSEIDNFTFKLNDLEDYLFIDVVYPYLLRKASLRRRSQR
;
A
#
# COMPACT_ATOMS: atom_id res chain seq x y z
N MET A 1 5.09 4.30 10.25
CA MET A 1 3.82 3.88 9.62
C MET A 1 3.32 2.58 10.26
N ARG A 2 2.10 2.12 9.91
CA ARG A 2 1.51 0.87 10.43
C ARG A 2 1.34 -0.14 9.30
N MET A 3 1.25 -1.43 9.64
CA MET A 3 0.82 -2.48 8.71
C MET A 3 -0.54 -2.14 8.07
N LEU A 4 -0.69 -2.50 6.80
CA LEU A 4 -1.97 -2.48 6.10
C LEU A 4 -2.95 -3.38 6.85
N ASN A 5 -4.17 -2.90 7.06
CA ASN A 5 -5.25 -3.78 7.50
C ASN A 5 -5.74 -4.65 6.34
N LYS A 6 -6.53 -5.68 6.64
CA LYS A 6 -7.01 -6.65 5.63
C LYS A 6 -7.70 -5.98 4.44
N ARG A 7 -8.43 -4.88 4.68
CA ARG A 7 -9.17 -4.15 3.64
C ARG A 7 -8.24 -3.35 2.74
N GLU A 8 -7.28 -2.64 3.34
CA GLU A 8 -6.26 -1.88 2.60
C GLU A 8 -5.44 -2.81 1.71
N LEU A 9 -5.03 -3.94 2.26
CA LEU A 9 -4.30 -4.96 1.52
C LEU A 9 -5.14 -5.54 0.37
N ALA A 10 -6.40 -5.91 0.61
CA ALA A 10 -7.27 -6.45 -0.43
C ALA A 10 -7.48 -5.46 -1.59
N ILE A 11 -7.73 -4.18 -1.27
CA ILE A 11 -7.90 -3.14 -2.29
C ILE A 11 -6.60 -2.93 -3.07
N TYR A 12 -5.45 -2.82 -2.38
CA TYR A 12 -4.17 -2.68 -3.06
C TYR A 12 -3.89 -3.85 -4.00
N LEU A 13 -4.09 -5.09 -3.54
CA LEU A 13 -3.82 -6.29 -4.33
C LEU A 13 -4.74 -6.40 -5.55
N GLU A 14 -6.02 -6.05 -5.43
CA GLU A 14 -6.92 -6.06 -6.59
C GLU A 14 -6.59 -4.97 -7.61
N LEU A 15 -6.26 -3.76 -7.14
CA LEU A 15 -5.77 -2.71 -8.03
C LEU A 15 -4.48 -3.16 -8.72
N ARG A 16 -3.55 -3.81 -8.01
CA ARG A 16 -2.31 -4.35 -8.58
C ARG A 16 -2.58 -5.45 -9.59
N ARG A 17 -3.53 -6.34 -9.33
CA ARG A 17 -3.93 -7.39 -10.27
C ARG A 17 -4.54 -6.81 -11.54
N LYS A 18 -5.34 -5.74 -11.43
CA LYS A 18 -6.01 -5.11 -12.57
C LYS A 18 -5.11 -4.21 -13.40
N PHE A 19 -4.35 -3.34 -12.75
CA PHE A 19 -3.58 -2.29 -13.41
C PHE A 19 -2.09 -2.61 -13.48
N GLY A 20 -1.59 -3.54 -12.66
CA GLY A 20 -0.16 -3.89 -12.64
C GLY A 20 0.71 -2.67 -12.29
N TYR A 21 1.65 -2.37 -13.17
CA TYR A 21 2.49 -1.17 -13.12
C TYR A 21 2.00 -0.06 -14.05
N LEU A 22 0.86 -0.24 -14.72
CA LEU A 22 0.30 0.75 -15.63
C LEU A 22 -0.38 1.87 -14.84
N PRO A 23 -0.37 3.11 -15.39
CA PRO A 23 -1.12 4.21 -14.81
C PRO A 23 -2.64 3.97 -14.87
N PHE A 24 -3.38 4.48 -13.90
CA PHE A 24 -4.84 4.42 -13.82
C PHE A 24 -5.39 5.72 -13.23
N ASN A 25 -6.65 6.05 -13.52
CA ASN A 25 -7.34 7.16 -12.87
C ASN A 25 -8.26 6.69 -11.74
N ILE A 26 -8.73 7.61 -10.90
CA ILE A 26 -9.64 7.29 -9.79
C ILE A 26 -10.96 6.66 -10.30
N GLY A 27 -11.49 7.14 -11.43
CA GLY A 27 -12.73 6.61 -12.01
C GLY A 27 -12.63 5.12 -12.37
N ASP A 28 -11.51 4.71 -12.96
CA ASP A 28 -11.23 3.31 -13.32
C ASP A 28 -11.10 2.45 -12.07
N ALA A 29 -10.36 2.92 -11.07
CA ALA A 29 -10.23 2.23 -9.79
C ALA A 29 -11.59 2.04 -9.11
N LEU A 30 -12.42 3.08 -9.07
CA LEU A 30 -13.76 3.01 -8.48
C LEU A 30 -14.68 2.07 -9.26
N SER A 31 -14.66 2.14 -10.59
CA SER A 31 -15.47 1.28 -11.46
C SER A 31 -15.08 -0.18 -11.30
N HIS A 32 -13.78 -0.47 -11.22
CA HIS A 32 -13.28 -1.83 -11.00
C HIS A 32 -13.63 -2.37 -9.61
N MET A 33 -13.54 -1.55 -8.57
CA MET A 33 -13.75 -1.98 -7.18
C MET A 33 -15.22 -1.98 -6.75
N ARG A 34 -16.12 -1.42 -7.56
CA ARG A 34 -17.56 -1.29 -7.29
C ARG A 34 -18.27 -2.59 -6.89
N PRO A 35 -17.93 -3.78 -7.44
CA PRO A 35 -18.54 -5.04 -7.00
C PRO A 35 -18.18 -5.44 -5.56
N TYR A 36 -17.06 -4.94 -5.02
CA TYR A 36 -16.51 -5.39 -3.73
C TYR A 36 -16.68 -4.36 -2.61
N PHE A 37 -16.57 -3.07 -2.94
CA PHE A 37 -16.58 -1.98 -1.95
C PHE A 37 -17.33 -0.75 -2.45
N SER A 38 -17.87 0.02 -1.51
CA SER A 38 -18.46 1.32 -1.83
C SER A 38 -17.39 2.33 -2.26
N PRO A 39 -17.73 3.31 -3.13
CA PRO A 39 -16.76 4.31 -3.59
C PRO A 39 -16.08 5.07 -2.44
N LYS A 40 -16.82 5.37 -1.37
CA LYS A 40 -16.30 6.04 -0.17
C LYS A 40 -15.18 5.24 0.50
N VAL A 41 -15.33 3.91 0.58
CA VAL A 41 -14.32 3.02 1.16
C VAL A 41 -13.07 3.00 0.30
N VAL A 42 -13.23 2.83 -1.01
CA VAL A 42 -12.12 2.79 -1.97
C VAL A 42 -11.34 4.10 -1.96
N LEU A 43 -12.02 5.26 -1.98
CA LEU A 43 -11.39 6.58 -1.90
C LEU A 43 -10.66 6.82 -0.57
N SER A 44 -11.20 6.31 0.54
CA SER A 44 -10.52 6.40 1.84
C SER A 44 -9.22 5.61 1.83
N VAL A 45 -9.23 4.42 1.24
CA VAL A 45 -8.04 3.56 1.15
C VAL A 45 -7.03 4.11 0.15
N LEU A 46 -7.47 4.57 -1.03
CA LEU A 46 -6.58 5.22 -2.01
C LEU A 46 -5.85 6.42 -1.40
N ARG A 47 -6.54 7.30 -0.67
CA ARG A 47 -5.89 8.41 0.04
C ARG A 47 -4.83 7.94 1.03
N TYR A 48 -5.10 6.85 1.75
CA TYR A 48 -4.11 6.26 2.65
C TYR A 48 -2.91 5.70 1.88
N LEU A 49 -3.14 4.97 0.79
CA LEU A 49 -2.08 4.40 -0.05
C LEU A 49 -1.21 5.48 -0.71
N ILE A 50 -1.80 6.61 -1.11
CA ILE A 50 -1.07 7.79 -1.61
C ILE A 50 -0.18 8.35 -0.50
N LYS A 51 -0.76 8.62 0.67
CA LYS A 51 -0.01 9.14 1.82
C LYS A 51 1.11 8.20 2.28
N SER A 52 0.92 6.89 2.08
CA SER A 52 1.89 5.86 2.47
C SER A 52 2.96 5.59 1.41
N GLY A 53 2.90 6.24 0.25
CA GLY A 53 3.82 5.99 -0.86
C GLY A 53 3.60 4.67 -1.60
N LEU A 54 2.48 3.98 -1.37
CA LEU A 54 2.10 2.77 -2.13
C LEU A 54 1.44 3.10 -3.46
N VAL A 55 0.90 4.31 -3.58
CA VAL A 55 0.38 4.89 -4.82
C VAL A 55 1.08 6.23 -5.02
N SER A 56 1.60 6.46 -6.21
CA SER A 56 2.14 7.75 -6.61
C SER A 56 1.19 8.45 -7.58
N GLU A 57 1.03 9.76 -7.39
CA GLU A 57 0.44 10.66 -8.39
C GLU A 57 1.50 10.93 -9.48
N ILE A 58 1.16 10.64 -10.73
CA ILE A 58 2.00 10.96 -11.89
C ILE A 58 1.67 12.36 -12.41
N ASP A 59 0.37 12.66 -12.47
CA ASP A 59 -0.19 13.97 -12.83
C ASP A 59 -1.50 14.19 -12.05
N ASN A 60 -2.23 15.28 -12.34
CA ASN A 60 -3.42 15.68 -11.59
C ASN A 60 -4.54 14.62 -11.53
N PHE A 61 -4.55 13.63 -12.42
CA PHE A 61 -5.65 12.65 -12.49
C PHE A 61 -5.19 11.20 -12.66
N THR A 62 -3.88 10.97 -12.77
CA THR A 62 -3.31 9.67 -13.07
C THR A 62 -2.39 9.20 -11.95
N PHE A 63 -2.58 7.96 -11.55
CA PHE A 63 -1.94 7.32 -10.42
C PHE A 63 -1.23 6.05 -10.88
N LYS A 64 -0.19 5.65 -10.15
CA LYS A 64 0.51 4.37 -10.36
C LYS A 64 0.75 3.68 -9.03
N LEU A 65 0.65 2.35 -9.03
CA LEU A 65 1.00 1.53 -7.87
C LEU A 65 2.51 1.34 -7.80
N ASN A 66 3.07 1.60 -6.63
CA ASN A 66 4.45 1.26 -6.30
C ASN A 66 4.51 -0.17 -5.76
N ASP A 67 5.72 -0.71 -5.65
CA ASP A 67 5.89 -2.07 -5.16
C ASP A 67 5.53 -2.19 -3.68
N LEU A 68 4.79 -3.25 -3.35
CA LEU A 68 4.41 -3.53 -1.97
C LEU A 68 5.62 -3.98 -1.16
N GLU A 69 6.57 -4.66 -1.81
CA GLU A 69 7.76 -5.15 -1.15
C GLU A 69 8.60 -4.00 -0.61
N ASP A 70 8.80 -2.94 -1.40
CA ASP A 70 9.53 -1.73 -0.99
C ASP A 70 8.89 -1.08 0.25
N TYR A 71 7.56 -0.94 0.23
CA TYR A 71 6.79 -0.42 1.36
C TYR A 71 6.95 -1.30 2.61
N LEU A 72 6.77 -2.61 2.48
CA LEU A 72 6.89 -3.53 3.60
C LEU A 72 8.30 -3.55 4.16
N PHE A 73 9.31 -3.48 3.29
CA PHE A 73 10.70 -3.54 3.69
C PHE A 73 11.08 -2.34 4.56
N ILE A 74 10.81 -1.14 4.08
CA ILE A 74 11.22 0.10 4.75
C ILE A 74 10.45 0.30 6.06
N ASP A 75 9.13 0.10 6.05
CA ASP A 75 8.29 0.53 7.17
C ASP A 75 8.01 -0.55 8.21
N VAL A 76 8.14 -1.82 7.83
CA VAL A 76 7.75 -2.96 8.69
C VAL A 76 8.94 -3.86 8.98
N VAL A 77 9.57 -4.38 7.93
CA VAL A 77 10.60 -5.41 8.05
C VAL A 77 11.87 -4.83 8.65
N TYR A 78 12.39 -3.73 8.12
CA TYR A 78 13.65 -3.15 8.56
C TYR A 78 13.63 -2.71 10.03
N PRO A 79 12.64 -1.95 10.53
CA PRO A 79 12.53 -1.62 11.95
C PRO A 79 12.39 -2.85 12.84
N TYR A 80 11.63 -3.86 12.40
CA TYR A 80 11.47 -5.11 13.13
C TYR A 80 12.80 -5.86 13.26
N LEU A 81 13.53 -6.01 12.16
CA LEU A 81 14.83 -6.68 12.12
C LEU A 81 15.86 -5.96 12.99
N LEU A 82 15.93 -4.62 12.91
CA LEU A 82 16.80 -3.81 13.78
C LEU A 82 16.49 -4.03 15.26
N ARG A 83 15.20 -4.05 15.63
CA ARG A 83 14.78 -4.33 17.01
C ARG A 83 15.25 -5.72 17.46
N LYS A 84 15.05 -6.74 16.62
CA LYS A 84 15.47 -8.13 16.93
C LYS A 84 16.99 -8.26 17.05
N ALA A 85 17.74 -7.64 16.15
CA ALA A 85 19.20 -7.62 16.21
C ALA A 85 19.71 -6.96 17.50
N SER A 86 19.09 -5.84 17.91
CA SER A 86 19.46 -5.13 19.14
C SER A 86 19.18 -5.95 20.39
N LEU A 87 18.04 -6.63 20.46
CA LEU A 87 17.71 -7.53 21.57
C LEU A 87 18.70 -8.69 21.68
N ARG A 88 19.07 -9.31 20.54
CA ARG A 88 20.04 -10.41 20.51
C ARG A 88 21.42 -9.98 21.02
N ARG A 89 21.89 -8.79 20.63
CA ARG A 89 23.16 -8.23 21.14
C ARG A 89 23.16 -8.01 22.65
N ARG A 90 22.01 -7.67 23.24
CA ARG A 90 21.86 -7.48 24.68
C ARG A 90 21.81 -8.80 25.45
N SER A 91 21.18 -9.84 24.89
CA SER A 91 21.10 -11.16 25.54
C SER A 91 22.38 -11.99 25.45
N GLN A 92 23.29 -11.62 24.55
CA GLN A 92 24.58 -12.30 24.35
C GLN A 92 25.76 -11.58 25.04
N ARG A 93 25.48 -10.47 25.75
CA ARG A 93 26.40 -9.79 26.67
C ARG A 93 26.03 -10.19 28.09
#